data_AF-X1CFE8-F1
#
_entry.id   AF-X1CFE8-F1
#
_cell.length_a   1.000
_cell.length_b   1.000
_cell.length_c   1.000
_cell.angle_alpha   90.00
_cell.angle_beta   90.00
_cell.angle_gamma   90.00
#
_symmetry.space_group_name_H-M   'P 1'
#
loop_
_entity.id
_entity.type
_entity.pdbx_description
1 polymer ?
#
loop_
_entity_poly.entity_id
_entity_poly.type
_entity_poly.pdbx_seq_one_letter_code
_entity_poly.pdbx_strand_id
1 'polypeptide(L)' 'YEDYPKPLETWAAKKGLSKEWSQRYWAAHWSLPSASQGFEMLHRGIINQSDLNMLLRALDVMPFWREKLTGIAYRFE' A
#
# COMPACT_ATOMS: atom_id res chain seq x y z
N TYR A 1 -10.60 7.24 6.49
CA TYR A 1 -10.34 6.42 5.29
C TYR A 1 -11.57 6.42 4.43
N GLU A 2 -11.39 6.39 3.12
CA GLU A 2 -12.47 6.29 2.14
C GLU A 2 -13.28 5.01 2.36
N ASP A 3 -14.58 5.09 2.07
CA ASP A 3 -15.56 3.99 2.20
C ASP A 3 -15.65 3.31 3.58
N TYR A 4 -15.10 3.92 4.62
CA TYR A 4 -15.14 3.36 5.98
C TYR A 4 -16.59 3.18 6.47
N PRO A 5 -17.06 1.93 6.67
CA PRO A 5 -18.46 1.68 6.97
C PRO A 5 -18.74 1.98 8.44
N LYS A 6 -19.66 2.91 8.71
CA LYS A 6 -20.06 3.29 10.07
C LYS A 6 -20.43 2.08 10.97
N PRO A 7 -21.08 1.01 10.47
CA PRO A 7 -21.32 -0.20 11.27
C PRO A 7 -20.04 -0.90 11.76
N LEU A 8 -18.93 -0.85 11.02
CA LEU A 8 -17.66 -1.44 11.44
C LEU A 8 -17.15 -0.78 12.73
N GLU A 9 -17.33 0.53 12.90
CA GLU A 9 -16.97 1.22 14.15
C GLU A 9 -17.68 0.59 15.35
N THR A 10 -19.00 0.39 15.25
CA THR A 10 -19.81 -0.22 16.32
C THR A 10 -19.40 -1.66 16.61
N TRP A 11 -19.18 -2.47 15.58
CA TRP A 11 -18.84 -3.88 15.76
C TRP A 11 -17.40 -4.08 16.24
N ALA A 12 -16.46 -3.29 15.74
CA ALA A 12 -15.07 -3.30 16.18
C ALA A 12 -14.96 -2.86 17.65
N ALA A 13 -15.72 -1.84 18.07
CA ALA A 13 -15.79 -1.42 19.47
C ALA A 13 -16.28 -2.55 20.40
N LYS A 14 -17.30 -3.33 19.99
CA LYS A 14 -17.76 -4.52 20.73
C LYS A 14 -16.69 -5.62 20.82
N LYS A 15 -15.66 -5.59 19.98
CA LYS A 15 -14.50 -6.49 20.00
C LYS A 15 -13.28 -5.87 20.68
N GLY A 16 -13.40 -4.69 21.27
CA GLY A 16 -12.32 -4.02 22.00
C GLY A 16 -11.39 -3.16 21.14
N LEU A 17 -11.68 -2.96 19.85
CA LEU A 17 -10.92 -2.04 19.00
C LEU A 17 -11.43 -0.60 19.17
N SER A 18 -10.51 0.35 19.35
CA SER A 18 -10.86 1.76 19.28
C SER A 18 -11.29 2.14 17.86
N LYS A 19 -11.98 3.28 17.71
CA LYS A 19 -12.29 3.85 16.38
C LYS A 19 -11.02 3.96 15.52
N GLU A 20 -9.95 4.48 16.08
CA GLU A 20 -8.65 4.59 15.40
C GLU A 20 -8.16 3.23 14.90
N TRP A 21 -8.17 2.20 15.74
CA TRP A 21 -7.70 0.87 15.34
C TRP A 21 -8.62 0.20 14.33
N SER A 22 -9.94 0.41 14.41
CA SER A 22 -10.87 -0.08 13.39
C SER A 22 -10.66 0.62 12.03
N GLN A 23 -10.29 1.89 12.04
CA GLN A 23 -9.93 2.65 10.84
C GLN A 23 -8.60 2.14 10.25
N ARG A 24 -7.58 1.89 11.08
CA ARG A 24 -6.31 1.28 10.61
C ARG A 24 -6.51 -0.12 10.05
N TYR A 25 -7.35 -0.94 10.70
CA TYR A 25 -7.74 -2.24 10.19
C TYR A 25 -8.43 -2.13 8.82
N TRP A 26 -9.32 -1.13 8.66
CA TRP A 26 -9.88 -0.79 7.36
C TRP A 26 -8.79 -0.38 6.37
N ALA A 27 -7.86 0.51 6.68
CA ALA A 27 -6.81 0.85 5.71
C ALA A 27 -5.99 -0.38 5.24
N ALA A 28 -5.75 -1.34 6.14
CA ALA A 28 -5.02 -2.56 5.83
C ALA A 28 -5.82 -3.61 5.02
N HIS A 29 -7.16 -3.46 4.91
CA HIS A 29 -7.99 -4.43 4.20
C HIS A 29 -7.97 -4.25 2.68
N TRP A 30 -7.57 -3.07 2.19
CA TRP A 30 -7.58 -2.79 0.76
C TRP A 30 -6.65 -3.73 0.00
N SER A 31 -7.14 -4.22 -1.14
CA SER A 31 -6.31 -4.95 -2.09
C SER A 31 -5.46 -3.94 -2.87
N LEU A 32 -4.15 -4.04 -2.71
CA LEU A 32 -3.19 -3.17 -3.40
C LEU A 32 -2.78 -3.77 -4.74
N PRO A 33 -2.34 -2.94 -5.71
CA PRO A 33 -1.70 -3.44 -6.93
C PRO A 33 -0.49 -4.33 -6.60
N SER A 34 -0.19 -5.30 -7.47
CA SER A 34 1.04 -6.08 -7.36
C SER A 34 2.27 -5.21 -7.63
N ALA A 35 3.45 -5.67 -7.20
CA ALA A 35 4.70 -4.99 -7.52
C ALA A 35 4.88 -4.81 -9.05
N SER A 36 4.56 -5.84 -9.84
CA SER A 36 4.61 -5.79 -11.31
C SER A 36 3.70 -4.72 -11.89
N GLN A 37 2.46 -4.61 -11.40
CA GLN A 37 1.54 -3.52 -11.80
C GLN A 37 2.12 -2.14 -11.42
N GLY A 38 2.77 -2.04 -10.26
CA GLY A 38 3.52 -0.85 -9.86
C GLY A 38 4.61 -0.45 -10.86
N PHE A 39 5.45 -1.40 -11.28
CA PHE A 39 6.48 -1.15 -12.29
C PHE A 39 5.89 -0.76 -13.66
N GLU A 40 4.82 -1.43 -14.09
CA GLU A 40 4.12 -1.07 -15.33
C GLU A 40 3.57 0.36 -15.28
N MET A 41 2.96 0.76 -14.16
CA MET A 41 2.48 2.12 -13.96
C MET A 41 3.63 3.15 -13.98
N LEU A 42 4.77 2.82 -13.36
CA LEU A 42 5.96 3.67 -13.38
C LEU A 42 6.48 3.86 -14.81
N HIS A 43 6.67 2.77 -15.55
CA HIS A 43 7.18 2.82 -16.93
C HIS A 43 6.24 3.50 -17.92
N ARG A 44 4.93 3.50 -17.64
CA ARG A 44 3.92 4.23 -18.41
C ARG A 44 3.77 5.70 -17.98
N GLY A 45 4.50 6.15 -16.96
CA GLY A 45 4.42 7.52 -16.45
C GLY A 45 3.13 7.84 -15.69
N ILE A 46 2.40 6.82 -15.22
CA ILE A 46 1.15 7.00 -14.44
C ILE A 46 1.46 7.34 -12.99
N ILE A 47 2.55 6.79 -12.46
CA ILE A 47 3.05 7.06 -11.11
C ILE A 47 4.53 7.42 -11.18
N ASN A 48 5.04 8.07 -10.13
CA ASN A 48 6.47 8.35 -10.00
C ASN A 48 7.18 7.32 -9.09
N GLN A 49 8.50 7.48 -8.92
CA GLN A 49 9.31 6.58 -8.09
C GLN A 49 8.91 6.60 -6.60
N SER A 50 8.45 7.74 -6.08
CA SER A 50 7.98 7.88 -4.70
C SER A 50 6.71 7.05 -4.48
N ASP A 51 5.78 7.11 -5.43
CA ASP A 51 4.54 6.32 -5.41
C ASP A 51 4.85 4.81 -5.48
N LEU A 52 5.79 4.40 -6.34
CA LEU A 52 6.23 3.00 -6.40
C LEU A 52 6.82 2.56 -5.05
N ASN A 53 7.66 3.38 -4.42
CA ASN A 53 8.23 3.05 -3.11
C ASN A 53 7.16 2.99 -2.02
N MET A 54 6.14 3.85 -2.08
CA MET A 54 4.97 3.79 -1.19
C MET A 54 4.22 2.47 -1.35
N LEU A 55 3.96 2.05 -2.59
CA LEU A 55 3.32 0.76 -2.89
C LEU A 55 4.15 -0.41 -2.36
N LEU A 56 5.46 -0.46 -2.66
CA LEU A 56 6.34 -1.54 -2.20
C LEU A 56 6.44 -1.61 -0.67
N ARG A 57 6.39 -0.45 0.01
CA ARG A 57 6.32 -0.40 1.47
C ARG A 57 5.01 -0.97 1.99
N ALA A 58 3.89 -0.62 1.36
CA ALA A 58 2.56 -1.09 1.75
C ALA A 58 2.36 -2.60 1.48
N LEU A 59 3.05 -3.14 0.46
CA LEU A 59 3.15 -4.58 0.18
C LEU A 59 4.13 -5.32 1.11
N ASP A 60 4.65 -4.65 2.13
CA ASP A 60 5.61 -5.19 3.10
C ASP A 60 6.89 -5.78 2.47
N VAL A 61 7.34 -5.21 1.36
CA VAL A 61 8.63 -5.58 0.77
C VAL A 61 9.74 -5.10 1.70
N MET A 62 10.59 -6.03 2.13
CA MET A 62 11.72 -5.73 3.02
C MET A 62 12.54 -4.54 2.46
N PRO A 63 12.92 -3.56 3.30
CA PRO A 63 13.66 -2.37 2.86
C PRO A 63 14.88 -2.67 1.97
N PHE A 64 15.64 -3.72 2.32
CA PHE A 64 16.81 -4.17 1.55
C PHE A 64 16.50 -4.52 0.09
N TRP A 65 15.34 -5.13 -0.17
CA TRP A 65 14.93 -5.54 -1.52
C TRP A 65 14.24 -4.41 -2.28
N ARG A 66 13.60 -3.45 -1.61
CA ARG A 66 12.89 -2.34 -2.26
C ARG A 66 13.79 -1.50 -3.17
N GLU A 67 14.98 -1.14 -2.69
CA GLU A 67 15.94 -0.37 -3.47
C GLU A 67 16.42 -1.14 -4.70
N LYS A 68 16.74 -2.43 -4.52
CA LYS A 68 17.21 -3.31 -5.61
C LYS A 68 16.14 -3.53 -6.66
N LEU A 69 14.91 -3.79 -6.24
CA LEU A 69 13.75 -3.94 -7.13
C LEU A 69 13.50 -2.63 -7.87
N THR A 70 13.51 -1.48 -7.20
CA THR A 70 13.31 -0.20 -7.87
C THR A 70 14.41 0.08 -8.90
N GLY A 71 15.65 -0.33 -8.62
CA GLY A 71 16.78 -0.18 -9.54
C GLY A 71 16.58 -0.89 -10.89
N ILE A 72 15.83 -1.99 -10.95
CA ILE A 72 15.58 -2.70 -12.22
C ILE A 72 14.78 -1.87 -13.21
N ALA A 73 14.08 -0.84 -12.74
CA ALA A 73 13.29 0.06 -13.58
C ALA A 73 14.17 1.01 -14.43
N TYR A 74 15.47 1.08 -14.15
CA TYR A 74 16.39 1.98 -14.83
C TYR A 74 17.46 1.18 -15.56
N ARG A 75 17.74 1.52 -16.81
CA ARG A 75 18.94 1.06 -17.52
C ARG A 75 20.06 2.04 -17.22
N PHE A 76 21.20 1.53 -16.78
CA PHE A 76 22.45 2.27 -16.79
C PHE A 76 23.14 2.01 -18.13
N GLU A 77 23.39 3.06 -18.89
CA GLU A 77 24.29 3.03 -20.07
C GLU A 77 25.74 3.24 -19.65
#